data_AF-A0A7R9YRS9-F1
#
_entry.id   AF-A0A7R9YRS9-F1
#
_cell.length_a   1.000
_cell.length_b   1.000
_cell.length_c   1.000
_cell.angle_alpha   90.00
_cell.angle_beta   90.00
_cell.angle_gamma   90.00
#
_symmetry.space_group_name_H-M   'P 1'
#
loop_
_entity.id
_entity.type
_entity.pdbx_description
1 polymer ?
#
loop_
_entity_poly.entity_id
_entity_poly.type
_entity_poly.pdbx_seq_one_letter_code
_entity_poly.pdbx_strand_id
1 'polypeptide(L)'
;AHGVQPLASRWACDGEAVMSWKPVAHRAAAGAILGVALYMGADSVGELTTFVLLRRQALALAEDNEALKKQIGEPYTTGPWYNARIGFSRGANIAMCSFQLQGTQQITDVTVRGIRTPGG
;
A
#
# COMPACT_ATOMS: atom_id res chain seq x y z
N ALA A 1 19.30 -32.76 78.53
CA ALA A 1 20.16 -32.48 77.36
C ALA A 1 19.30 -32.72 76.11
N HIS A 2 18.54 -31.74 75.60
CA HIS A 2 18.95 -30.50 74.92
C HIS A 2 20.01 -30.72 73.84
N GLY A 3 19.55 -30.76 72.59
CA GLY A 3 20.35 -30.70 71.36
C GLY A 3 19.47 -30.17 70.23
N VAL A 4 19.20 -28.87 70.26
CA VAL A 4 18.47 -28.11 69.24
C VAL A 4 19.37 -28.01 68.00
N GLN A 5 18.94 -28.55 66.86
CA GLN A 5 19.58 -28.26 65.57
C GLN A 5 19.08 -26.91 65.05
N PRO A 6 19.97 -26.01 64.58
CA PRO A 6 19.59 -24.65 64.20
C PRO A 6 18.84 -24.61 62.86
N LEU A 7 17.70 -23.92 62.86
CA LEU A 7 16.98 -23.43 61.69
C LEU A 7 17.84 -22.37 60.96
N ALA A 8 18.81 -22.79 60.16
CA ALA A 8 19.61 -21.85 59.36
C ALA A 8 20.11 -22.48 58.07
N SER A 9 19.21 -22.82 57.16
CA SER A 9 19.56 -23.03 55.73
C SER A 9 18.40 -22.84 54.74
N ARG A 10 17.24 -22.32 55.18
CA ARG A 10 16.06 -22.16 54.32
C ARG A 10 16.07 -20.86 53.48
N TRP A 11 17.19 -20.14 53.48
CA TRP A 11 17.41 -18.93 52.68
C TRP A 11 18.60 -19.13 51.74
N ALA A 12 18.57 -20.18 50.93
CA ALA A 12 19.27 -20.12 49.66
C ALA A 12 18.46 -19.15 48.80
N CYS A 13 19.04 -17.99 48.51
CA CYS A 13 18.49 -17.03 47.56
C CYS A 13 17.93 -17.77 46.35
N ASP A 14 16.67 -17.49 46.02
CA ASP A 14 16.09 -17.78 44.71
C ASP A 14 16.92 -17.01 43.67
N GLY A 15 18.01 -17.64 43.27
CA GLY A 15 18.96 -17.16 42.28
C GLY A 15 18.35 -17.29 40.91
N GLU A 16 18.14 -16.14 40.28
CA GLU A 16 17.84 -15.94 38.87
C GLU A 16 16.49 -16.49 38.39
N ALA A 17 15.46 -15.65 38.50
CA ALA A 17 14.51 -15.53 37.41
C ALA A 17 15.29 -15.07 36.16
N VAL A 18 15.90 -16.03 35.44
CA VAL A 18 16.52 -15.78 34.13
C VAL A 18 15.39 -15.32 33.23
N MET A 19 15.23 -14.01 33.09
CA MET A 19 14.21 -13.42 32.23
C MET A 19 14.53 -13.87 30.81
N SER A 20 13.85 -14.90 30.32
CA SER A 20 14.05 -15.40 28.96
C SER A 20 13.57 -14.31 28.00
N TRP A 21 14.51 -13.57 27.41
CA TRP A 21 14.25 -12.47 26.47
C TRP A 21 13.68 -12.95 25.14
N LYS A 22 13.78 -14.26 24.84
CA LYS A 22 13.33 -14.88 23.59
C LYS A 22 11.86 -14.57 23.24
N PRO A 23 10.87 -14.75 24.12
CA PRO A 23 9.47 -14.38 23.83
C PRO A 23 9.28 -12.88 23.56
N VAL A 24 10.02 -12.00 24.24
CA VAL A 24 9.94 -10.55 24.03
C VAL A 24 10.53 -10.18 22.68
N ALA A 25 11.71 -10.71 22.34
CA ALA A 25 12.35 -10.52 21.05
C ALA A 25 11.50 -11.04 19.89
N HIS A 26 10.86 -12.21 20.07
CA HIS A 26 9.96 -12.77 19.05
C HIS A 26 8.73 -11.90 18.82
N ARG A 27 8.10 -11.40 19.89
CA ARG A 27 6.95 -10.47 19.79
C ARG A 27 7.34 -9.15 19.13
N ALA A 28 8.51 -8.62 19.48
CA ALA A 28 9.03 -7.40 18.86
C ALA A 28 9.29 -7.60 17.36
N ALA A 29 9.89 -8.73 16.97
CA ALA A 29 10.11 -9.06 15.56
C ALA A 29 8.78 -9.23 14.80
N ALA A 30 7.81 -9.94 15.38
CA ALA A 30 6.48 -10.09 14.80
C ALA A 30 5.78 -8.74 14.63
N GLY A 31 5.86 -7.85 15.63
CA GLY A 31 5.33 -6.49 15.57
C GLY A 31 5.98 -5.65 14.47
N ALA A 32 7.30 -5.76 14.31
CA ALA A 32 8.03 -5.07 13.24
C ALA A 32 7.58 -5.53 11.85
N ILE A 33 7.46 -6.85 11.64
CA ILE A 33 6.97 -7.41 10.37
C ILE A 33 5.56 -6.92 10.07
N LEU A 34 4.67 -6.97 11.07
CA LEU A 34 3.29 -6.48 10.90
C LEU A 34 3.27 -4.99 10.58
N GLY A 35 4.09 -4.18 11.26
CA GLY A 35 4.21 -2.75 10.99
C GLY A 35 4.63 -2.46 9.55
N VAL A 36 5.64 -3.18 9.04
CA VAL A 36 6.09 -3.06 7.64
C VAL A 36 4.99 -3.48 6.67
N ALA A 37 4.29 -4.58 6.93
CA ALA A 37 3.21 -5.05 6.07
C ALA A 37 2.05 -4.04 6.01
N LEU A 38 1.66 -3.48 7.15
CA LEU A 38 0.63 -2.44 7.24
C LEU A 38 1.06 -1.15 6.52
N TYR A 39 2.33 -0.75 6.65
CA TYR A 39 2.88 0.40 5.95
C TYR A 39 2.79 0.23 4.42
N MET A 40 3.26 -0.90 3.89
CA MET A 40 3.18 -1.18 2.45
C MET A 40 1.73 -1.26 1.95
N GLY A 41 0.83 -1.83 2.76
CA GLY A 41 -0.59 -1.87 2.47
C GLY A 41 -1.20 -0.46 2.38
N ALA A 42 -0.86 0.42 3.32
CA ALA A 42 -1.33 1.80 3.32
C ALA A 42 -0.81 2.60 2.11
N ASP A 43 0.46 2.42 1.75
CA ASP A 43 1.06 3.05 0.57
C ASP A 43 0.34 2.62 -0.72
N SER A 44 0.09 1.31 -0.87
CA SER A 44 -0.64 0.75 -2.02
C SER A 44 -2.07 1.28 -2.16
N VAL A 45 -2.76 1.56 -1.04
CA VAL A 45 -4.09 2.19 -1.04
C VAL A 45 -4.00 3.62 -1.57
N GLY A 46 -2.95 4.37 -1.21
CA GLY A 46 -2.69 5.71 -1.75
C GLY A 46 -2.48 5.69 -3.27
N GLU A 47 -1.73 4.72 -3.78
CA GLU A 47 -1.54 4.56 -5.22
C GLU A 47 -2.84 4.18 -5.94
N LEU A 48 -3.58 3.21 -5.40
CA LEU A 48 -4.85 2.75 -5.97
C LEU A 48 -5.91 3.86 -6.02
N THR A 49 -6.06 4.62 -4.94
CA THR A 49 -7.00 5.75 -4.89
C THR A 49 -6.64 6.82 -5.92
N THR A 50 -5.35 7.13 -6.07
CA THR A 50 -4.87 8.07 -7.09
C THR A 50 -5.18 7.56 -8.50
N PHE A 51 -4.95 6.27 -8.77
CA PHE A 51 -5.28 5.64 -10.05
C PHE A 51 -6.78 5.76 -10.36
N VAL A 52 -7.65 5.43 -9.41
CA VAL A 52 -9.11 5.49 -9.60
C VAL A 52 -9.58 6.91 -9.91
N LEU A 53 -9.06 7.91 -9.19
CA LEU A 53 -9.42 9.32 -9.41
C LEU A 53 -8.98 9.81 -10.80
N LEU A 54 -7.72 9.56 -11.17
CA LEU A 54 -7.19 9.96 -12.47
C LEU A 54 -7.89 9.24 -13.62
N ARG A 55 -8.12 7.93 -13.49
CA ARG A 55 -8.84 7.15 -14.51
C ARG A 55 -10.27 7.66 -14.68
N ARG A 56 -10.97 7.98 -13.60
CA ARG A 56 -12.34 8.52 -13.67
C ARG A 56 -12.37 9.86 -14.40
N GLN A 57 -11.44 10.76 -14.08
CA GLN A 57 -11.34 12.05 -14.78
C GLN A 57 -10.96 11.87 -16.25
N ALA A 58 -10.02 10.97 -16.55
CA ALA A 58 -9.63 10.65 -17.91
C ALA A 58 -10.80 10.13 -18.76
N LEU A 59 -11.65 9.28 -18.18
CA LEU A 59 -12.85 8.79 -18.85
C LEU A 59 -13.87 9.90 -19.09
N ALA A 60 -14.06 10.81 -18.13
CA ALA A 60 -14.92 11.98 -18.34
C ALA A 60 -14.40 12.86 -19.48
N LEU A 61 -13.09 13.14 -19.51
CA LEU A 61 -12.46 13.89 -20.59
C LEU A 61 -12.51 13.17 -21.95
N ALA A 62 -12.45 11.84 -21.95
CA ALA A 62 -12.59 11.03 -23.16
C ALA A 62 -14.02 11.08 -23.71
N GLU A 63 -15.01 11.06 -22.82
CA GLU A 63 -16.43 11.14 -23.17
C GLU A 63 -16.79 12.50 -23.79
N ASP A 64 -16.17 13.58 -23.33
CA ASP A 64 -16.39 14.93 -23.87
C ASP A 64 -15.57 15.20 -25.17
N ASN A 65 -14.77 14.25 -25.64
CA ASN A 65 -13.86 14.44 -26.78
C ASN A 65 -14.36 13.76 -28.06
N GLU A 66 -15.10 14.52 -28.87
CA GLU A 66 -15.64 14.09 -30.17
C GLU A 66 -14.56 13.59 -31.15
N ALA A 67 -13.37 14.20 -31.15
CA ALA A 67 -12.28 13.78 -32.03
C ALA A 67 -11.76 12.40 -31.63
N LEU A 68 -11.61 12.14 -30.32
CA LEU A 68 -11.24 10.84 -29.79
C LEU A 68 -12.31 9.80 -30.12
N LYS A 69 -13.58 10.09 -29.85
CA LYS A 69 -14.72 9.20 -30.15
C LYS A 69 -14.76 8.80 -31.62
N LYS A 70 -14.60 9.77 -32.53
CA LYS A 70 -14.55 9.53 -33.97
C LYS A 70 -13.35 8.66 -34.37
N GLN A 71 -12.20 8.86 -33.72
CA GLN A 71 -10.98 8.11 -34.01
C GLN A 71 -11.05 6.66 -33.51
N ILE A 72 -11.55 6.42 -32.29
CA ILE A 72 -11.61 5.08 -31.69
C ILE A 72 -12.82 4.28 -32.17
N GLY A 73 -13.91 4.97 -32.52
CA GLY A 73 -15.20 4.40 -32.87
C GLY A 73 -16.07 4.09 -31.65
N GLU A 74 -17.33 4.54 -31.68
CA GLU A 74 -18.32 4.24 -30.64
C GLU A 74 -19.16 2.99 -30.97
N PRO A 75 -19.67 2.26 -29.96
CA PRO A 75 -19.35 2.40 -28.55
C PRO A 75 -17.92 1.95 -28.25
N TYR A 76 -17.30 2.52 -27.22
CA TYR A 76 -15.99 2.08 -26.73
C TYR A 76 -16.07 1.63 -25.27
N THR A 77 -15.16 0.75 -24.89
CA THR A 77 -15.05 0.20 -23.54
C THR A 77 -13.63 0.36 -23.01
N THR A 78 -13.44 0.20 -21.71
CA THR A 78 -12.09 0.19 -21.15
C THR A 78 -11.47 -1.19 -21.32
N GLY A 79 -10.21 -1.24 -21.76
CA GLY A 79 -9.45 -2.48 -21.89
C GLY A 79 -9.14 -3.15 -20.54
N PRO A 80 -8.46 -4.31 -20.57
CA PRO A 80 -8.16 -5.09 -19.38
C PRO A 80 -7.39 -4.30 -18.33
N TRP A 81 -7.75 -4.50 -17.07
CA TRP A 81 -7.17 -3.77 -15.94
C TRP A 81 -5.65 -3.96 -15.81
N TYR A 82 -5.12 -5.12 -16.23
CA TYR A 82 -3.69 -5.42 -16.17
C TYR A 82 -2.85 -4.68 -17.22
N ASN A 83 -3.48 -4.06 -18.22
CA ASN A 83 -2.79 -3.16 -19.17
C ASN A 83 -2.69 -1.72 -18.64
N ALA A 84 -3.40 -1.42 -17.55
CA ALA A 84 -3.34 -0.11 -16.94
C ALA A 84 -2.05 0.06 -16.15
N ARG A 85 -1.50 1.27 -16.15
CA ARG A 85 -0.29 1.62 -15.41
C ARG A 85 -0.48 2.93 -14.67
N ILE A 86 0.14 3.03 -13.51
CA ILE A 86 0.30 4.27 -12.76
C ILE A 86 1.79 4.54 -12.53
N GLY A 87 2.18 5.80 -12.62
CA GLY A 87 3.54 6.24 -12.37
C GLY A 87 3.54 7.53 -11.55
N PHE A 88 4.49 7.63 -10.63
CA PHE A 88 4.68 8.82 -9.78
C PHE A 88 6.04 9.44 -10.05
N SER A 89 6.05 10.75 -10.29
CA SER A 89 7.29 11.53 -10.29
C SER A 89 7.48 12.15 -8.91
N ARG A 90 8.36 11.56 -8.09
CA ARG A 90 8.61 11.98 -6.70
C ARG A 90 9.13 13.43 -6.58
N GLY A 91 9.81 13.93 -7.61
CA GLY A 91 10.32 15.31 -7.62
C GLY A 91 9.33 16.35 -8.11
N ALA A 92 8.26 15.94 -8.81
CA ALA A 92 7.40 16.88 -9.53
C ALA A 92 5.96 16.91 -9.02
N ASN A 93 5.61 16.16 -7.96
CA ASN A 93 4.23 16.02 -7.47
C ASN A 93 3.25 15.62 -8.58
N ILE A 94 3.73 14.81 -9.53
CA ILE A 94 2.96 14.38 -10.69
C ILE A 94 2.61 12.90 -10.53
N ALA A 95 1.34 12.59 -10.74
CA ALA A 95 0.86 11.23 -10.96
C ALA A 95 0.42 11.08 -12.43
N MET A 96 0.79 9.97 -13.05
CA MET A 96 0.49 9.66 -14.44
C MET A 96 -0.25 8.34 -14.48
N CYS A 97 -1.34 8.27 -15.25
CA CYS A 97 -2.13 7.07 -15.44
C CYS A 97 -2.26 6.78 -16.93
N SER A 98 -2.00 5.55 -17.34
CA SER A 98 -2.27 5.08 -18.71
C SER A 98 -3.18 3.86 -18.69
N PHE A 99 -4.14 3.79 -19.61
CA PHE A 99 -5.04 2.64 -19.78
C PHE A 99 -5.59 2.61 -21.21
N GLN A 100 -6.12 1.46 -21.61
CA GLN A 100 -6.66 1.26 -22.95
C GLN A 100 -8.13 1.63 -23.05
N LEU A 101 -8.50 2.27 -24.15
CA LEU A 101 -9.86 2.32 -24.68
C LEU A 101 -9.95 1.43 -25.91
N GLN A 102 -11.01 0.64 -25.99
CA GLN A 102 -11.29 -0.28 -27.08
C GLN A 102 -12.59 0.16 -27.75
N GLY A 103 -12.47 0.83 -28.89
CA GLY A 103 -13.61 1.22 -29.72
C GLY A 103 -13.85 0.24 -30.86
N THR A 104 -14.86 0.53 -31.67
CA THR A 104 -15.23 -0.31 -32.82
C THR A 104 -14.22 -0.27 -33.97
N GLN A 105 -13.38 0.77 -34.03
CA GLN A 105 -12.40 0.95 -35.11
C GLN A 105 -10.97 0.61 -34.67
N GLN A 106 -10.58 0.97 -33.44
CA GLN A 106 -9.23 0.74 -32.93
C GLN A 106 -9.16 0.67 -31.41
N ILE A 107 -8.04 0.14 -30.92
CA ILE A 107 -7.62 0.20 -29.51
C ILE A 107 -6.64 1.35 -29.36
N THR A 108 -6.81 2.18 -28.33
CA THR A 108 -5.96 3.36 -28.09
C THR A 108 -5.56 3.45 -26.63
N ASP A 109 -4.28 3.67 -26.37
CA ASP A 109 -3.77 3.99 -25.04
C ASP A 109 -4.07 5.46 -24.71
N VAL A 110 -4.87 5.68 -23.68
CA VAL A 110 -5.09 7.00 -23.10
C VAL A 110 -4.10 7.21 -21.97
N THR A 111 -3.43 8.35 -21.99
CA THR A 111 -2.46 8.73 -20.96
C THR A 111 -2.83 10.09 -20.40
N VAL A 112 -3.02 10.16 -19.08
CA VAL A 112 -3.31 11.40 -18.37
C VAL A 112 -2.29 11.69 -17.30
N ARG A 113 -2.15 12.98 -16.98
CA ARG A 113 -1.25 13.48 -15.95
C ARG A 113 -2.03 14.35 -14.97
N GLY A 114 -2.00 13.98 -13.69
CA GLY A 114 -2.45 14.81 -12.58
C GLY A 114 -1.28 15.49 -11.89
N ILE A 115 -1.46 16.75 -11.52
CA ILE A 115 -0.52 17.51 -10.70
C ILE A 115 -1.15 17.66 -9.33
N ARG A 116 -0.45 17.24 -8.27
CA ARG A 116 -0.87 17.45 -6.90
C ARG A 116 -0.47 18.85 -6.46
N THR A 117 -1.45 19.70 -6.17
CA THR A 117 -1.25 20.99 -5.52
C THR A 117 -1.09 20.80 -4.01
N PRO A 118 -0.13 21.47 -3.34
CA PRO A 118 -0.08 21.49 -1.89
C PRO A 118 -1.28 22.27 -1.32
N GLY A 119 -2.04 21.66 -0.40
CA GLY A 119 -3.06 22.36 0.41
C GLY A 119 -4.47 22.42 -0.17
N GLY A 120 -5.06 21.27 -0.51
CA GLY A 120 -6.51 21.12 -0.67
C GLY A 120 -7.15 20.70 0.65
#